data_AF-A0A2Z7BTZ3-F1
#
_entry.id   AF-A0A2Z7BTZ3-F1
#
_cell.length_a   1.000
_cell.length_b   1.000
_cell.length_c   1.000
_cell.angle_alpha   90.00
_cell.angle_beta   90.00
_cell.angle_gamma   90.00
#
_symmetry.space_group_name_H-M   'P 1'
#
loop_
_entity.id
_entity.type
_entity.pdbx_description
1 polymer ?
#
loop_
_entity_poly.entity_id
_entity_poly.type
_entity_poly.pdbx_seq_one_letter_code
_entity_poly.pdbx_strand_id
1 'polypeptide(L)'
;MTDNVATSYFQTQKKLSPKQARWQDFLAEFDYELQYKPGRVNVVADALSRKSELAAISIAQGHMKDRIKEGLAHDPQAQTLLAYIKDGKTRKFWKTEGLLCTKGNRLYVPAHGGLRREVLKECHDSKWAGHPGIHRTLSLVEDRYYWPHIREDVEAFVKTCLVCQQDKGEKDCTTEQAAGLS
;
A
#
# COMPACT_ATOMS: atom_id res chain seq x y z
N MET A 1 -23.61 12.46 -6.17
CA MET A 1 -24.14 12.00 -7.48
C MET A 1 -23.50 10.66 -7.80
N THR A 2 -24.29 9.64 -8.08
CA THR A 2 -23.81 8.26 -8.37
C THR A 2 -24.26 7.84 -9.76
N ASP A 3 -23.39 7.11 -10.48
CA ASP A 3 -23.67 6.50 -11.78
C ASP A 3 -24.15 5.05 -11.66
N ASN A 4 -24.14 4.50 -10.45
CA ASN A 4 -24.62 3.16 -10.14
C ASN A 4 -26.04 3.20 -9.52
N VAL A 5 -27.01 2.66 -10.26
CA VAL A 5 -28.42 2.55 -9.83
C VAL A 5 -28.58 1.68 -8.57
N ALA A 6 -27.70 0.70 -8.32
CA ALA A 6 -27.79 -0.10 -7.11
C ALA A 6 -27.53 0.72 -5.83
N THR A 7 -26.79 1.82 -5.95
CA THR A 7 -26.43 2.70 -4.82
C THR A 7 -27.57 3.65 -4.44
N SER A 8 -28.56 3.91 -5.32
CA SER A 8 -29.75 4.67 -4.93
C SER A 8 -30.69 3.89 -4.01
N TYR A 9 -30.60 2.56 -3.99
CA TYR A 9 -31.38 1.69 -3.10
C TYR A 9 -30.68 1.38 -1.77
N PHE A 10 -29.48 1.92 -1.54
CA PHE A 10 -28.66 1.65 -0.35
C PHE A 10 -29.39 1.93 0.97
N GLN A 11 -30.27 2.94 1.00
CA GLN A 11 -31.10 3.27 2.17
C GLN A 11 -32.33 2.36 2.35
N THR A 12 -32.69 1.55 1.35
CA THR A 12 -33.92 0.72 1.32
C THR A 12 -33.66 -0.80 1.33
N GLN A 13 -32.39 -1.23 1.36
CA GLN A 13 -32.05 -2.65 1.33
C GLN A 13 -32.36 -3.36 2.67
N LYS A 14 -33.19 -4.41 2.62
CA LYS A 14 -33.63 -5.18 3.80
C LYS A 14 -32.54 -6.05 4.47
N LYS A 15 -31.43 -6.32 3.79
CA LYS A 15 -30.29 -7.08 4.33
C LYS A 15 -29.00 -6.39 3.93
N LEU A 16 -28.28 -5.84 4.90
CA LEU A 16 -26.97 -5.25 4.70
C LEU A 16 -25.88 -6.22 5.19
N SER A 17 -24.78 -6.31 4.45
CA SER A 17 -23.58 -6.96 4.97
C SER A 17 -23.00 -6.16 6.15
N PRO A 18 -22.21 -6.78 7.05
CA PRO A 18 -21.56 -6.07 8.15
C PRO A 18 -20.75 -4.85 7.70
N LYS A 19 -20.15 -4.92 6.51
CA LYS A 19 -19.44 -3.81 5.89
C LYS A 19 -20.40 -2.67 5.54
N GLN A 20 -21.52 -2.96 4.89
CA GLN A 20 -22.51 -1.94 4.47
C GLN A 20 -23.21 -1.27 5.66
N ALA A 21 -23.48 -2.00 6.74
CA ALA A 21 -24.07 -1.43 7.97
C ALA A 21 -23.18 -0.35 8.60
N ARG A 22 -21.86 -0.62 8.74
CA ARG A 22 -20.90 0.38 9.26
C ARG A 22 -20.85 1.64 8.40
N TRP A 23 -20.97 1.51 7.08
CA TRP A 23 -21.05 2.66 6.18
C TRP A 23 -22.38 3.42 6.30
N GLN A 24 -23.49 2.73 6.57
CA GLN A 24 -24.79 3.37 6.77
C GLN A 24 -24.83 4.19 8.05
N ASP A 25 -24.30 3.66 9.16
CA ASP A 25 -24.20 4.37 10.44
C ASP A 25 -23.39 5.67 10.29
N PHE A 26 -22.23 5.60 9.62
CA PHE A 26 -21.38 6.76 9.37
C PHE A 26 -22.07 7.82 8.48
N LEU A 27 -22.78 7.40 7.45
CA LEU A 27 -23.43 8.33 6.52
C LEU A 27 -24.67 8.97 7.14
N ALA A 28 -25.35 8.31 8.08
CA ALA A 28 -26.50 8.86 8.80
C ALA A 28 -26.17 10.11 9.65
N GLU A 29 -24.89 10.37 9.91
CA GLU A 29 -24.42 11.58 10.59
C GLU A 29 -24.45 12.85 9.70
N PHE A 30 -24.71 12.70 8.40
CA PHE A 30 -24.70 13.79 7.43
C PHE A 30 -26.07 13.96 6.75
N ASP A 31 -26.46 15.21 6.49
CA ASP A 31 -27.59 15.52 5.62
C ASP A 31 -27.17 15.40 4.15
N TYR A 32 -27.46 14.27 3.51
CA TYR A 32 -27.13 14.04 2.10
C TYR A 32 -28.31 13.50 1.29
N GLU A 33 -28.38 13.89 0.03
CA GLU A 33 -29.35 13.37 -0.94
C GLU A 33 -28.60 12.69 -2.11
N LEU A 34 -28.82 11.38 -2.28
CA LEU A 34 -28.20 10.58 -3.34
C LEU A 34 -28.97 10.75 -4.66
N GLN A 35 -28.61 11.76 -5.44
CA GLN A 35 -29.15 11.94 -6.78
C GLN A 35 -28.41 11.07 -7.81
N TYR A 36 -29.15 10.24 -8.54
CA TYR A 36 -28.65 9.43 -9.65
C TYR A 36 -28.44 10.31 -10.89
N LYS A 37 -27.26 10.21 -11.51
CA LYS A 37 -27.00 10.79 -12.84
C LYS A 37 -26.39 9.72 -13.74
N PRO A 38 -26.97 9.44 -14.93
CA PRO A 38 -26.41 8.48 -15.87
C PRO A 38 -24.95 8.82 -16.20
N GLY A 39 -24.05 7.83 -16.10
CA GLY A 39 -22.59 8.02 -16.21
C GLY A 39 -22.14 8.75 -17.49
N ARG A 40 -22.92 8.66 -18.58
CA ARG A 40 -22.66 9.36 -19.86
C ARG A 40 -22.65 10.89 -19.74
N VAL A 41 -23.24 11.46 -18.68
CA VAL A 41 -23.33 12.91 -18.42
C VAL A 41 -22.43 13.34 -17.25
N ASN A 42 -21.87 12.40 -16.48
CA ASN A 42 -21.01 12.67 -15.33
C ASN A 42 -19.51 12.73 -15.69
N VAL A 43 -19.21 13.09 -16.94
CA VAL A 43 -17.85 13.12 -17.51
C VAL A 43 -16.94 14.09 -16.75
N VAL A 44 -17.49 15.17 -16.19
CA VAL A 44 -16.72 16.17 -15.45
C VAL A 44 -16.21 15.63 -14.12
N ALA A 45 -17.04 14.92 -13.34
CA ALA A 45 -16.61 14.36 -12.06
C ALA A 45 -15.57 13.25 -12.25
N ASP A 46 -15.78 12.41 -13.26
CA ASP A 46 -14.87 11.33 -13.63
C ASP A 46 -13.53 11.85 -14.17
N ALA A 47 -13.55 12.88 -15.03
CA ALA A 47 -12.32 13.51 -15.54
C ALA A 47 -11.54 14.27 -14.47
N LEU A 48 -12.21 14.91 -13.50
CA LEU A 48 -11.55 15.60 -12.39
C LEU A 48 -10.94 14.60 -11.41
N SER A 49 -11.68 13.54 -11.03
CA SER A 49 -11.17 12.48 -10.15
C SER A 49 -9.90 11.85 -10.72
N ARG A 50 -9.93 11.45 -11.99
CA ARG A 50 -8.80 10.79 -12.65
C ARG A 50 -7.57 11.70 -12.77
N LYS A 51 -7.75 13.01 -13.06
CA LYS A 51 -6.62 13.95 -13.12
C LYS A 51 -6.01 14.22 -11.74
N SER A 52 -6.84 14.43 -10.72
CA SER A 52 -6.34 14.64 -9.34
C SER A 52 -5.66 13.40 -8.79
N GLU A 53 -6.17 12.21 -9.10
CA GLU A 53 -5.60 10.93 -8.66
C GLU A 53 -4.23 10.68 -9.33
N LEU A 54 -4.13 10.87 -10.65
CA LEU A 54 -2.86 10.75 -11.38
C LEU A 54 -1.81 11.75 -10.88
N ALA A 55 -2.20 13.01 -10.65
CA ALA A 55 -1.30 14.03 -10.13
C ALA A 55 -0.84 13.71 -8.70
N ALA A 56 -1.75 13.27 -7.83
CA ALA A 56 -1.42 12.87 -6.46
C ALA A 56 -0.48 11.66 -6.41
N ILE A 57 -0.71 10.65 -7.26
CA ILE A 57 0.18 9.48 -7.38
C ILE A 57 1.56 9.91 -7.87
N SER A 58 1.64 10.78 -8.88
CA SER A 58 2.91 11.27 -9.42
C SER A 58 3.70 12.09 -8.39
N ILE A 59 3.03 12.96 -7.63
CA ILE A 59 3.66 13.77 -6.56
C ILE A 59 4.14 12.88 -5.41
N ALA A 60 3.32 11.93 -4.96
CA ALA A 60 3.69 10.99 -3.89
C ALA A 60 4.91 10.14 -4.27
N GLN A 61 4.96 9.65 -5.51
CA GLN A 61 6.10 8.90 -6.04
C GLN A 61 7.36 9.78 -6.19
N GLY A 62 7.21 11.06 -6.53
CA GLY A 62 8.31 12.03 -6.58
C GLY A 62 8.92 12.28 -5.19
N HIS A 63 8.08 12.60 -4.21
CA HIS A 63 8.51 12.87 -2.83
C HIS A 63 9.26 11.68 -2.20
N MET A 64 8.82 10.45 -2.44
CA MET A 64 9.52 9.25 -1.96
C MET A 64 10.93 9.13 -2.56
N LYS A 65 11.08 9.37 -3.87
CA LYS A 65 12.39 9.30 -4.54
C LYS A 65 13.34 10.38 -4.04
N ASP A 66 12.86 11.60 -3.81
CA ASP A 66 13.69 12.71 -3.32
C ASP A 66 14.26 12.40 -1.93
N ARG A 67 13.44 11.87 -1.04
CA ARG A 67 13.89 11.48 0.29
C ARG A 67 14.83 10.28 0.28
N ILE A 68 14.60 9.30 -0.59
CA ILE A 68 15.55 8.19 -0.80
C ILE A 68 16.89 8.76 -1.22
N LYS A 69 16.91 9.66 -2.20
CA LYS A 69 18.14 10.29 -2.73
C LYS A 69 18.89 11.08 -1.65
N GLU A 70 18.20 11.85 -0.82
CA GLU A 70 18.78 12.54 0.33
C GLU A 70 19.37 11.54 1.34
N GLY A 71 18.61 10.51 1.70
CA GLY A 71 19.02 9.50 2.67
C GLY A 71 20.27 8.71 2.27
N LEU A 72 20.56 8.57 0.96
CA LEU A 72 21.78 7.90 0.48
C LEU A 72 23.06 8.58 0.99
N ALA A 73 23.03 9.89 1.22
CA ALA A 73 24.18 10.63 1.75
C ALA A 73 24.45 10.32 3.23
N HIS A 74 23.46 9.81 3.96
CA HIS A 74 23.52 9.58 5.40
C HIS A 74 23.64 8.10 5.79
N ASP A 75 23.60 7.18 4.82
CA ASP A 75 23.73 5.75 5.03
C ASP A 75 25.16 5.26 4.66
N PRO A 76 25.97 4.82 5.65
CA PRO A 76 27.33 4.31 5.40
C PRO A 76 27.39 3.15 4.41
N GLN A 77 26.37 2.29 4.39
CA GLN A 77 26.30 1.18 3.46
C GLN A 77 26.01 1.66 2.04
N ALA A 78 25.10 2.61 1.88
CA ALA A 78 24.83 3.26 0.60
C ALA A 78 26.09 3.94 0.06
N GLN A 79 26.83 4.66 0.90
CA GLN A 79 28.10 5.29 0.53
C GLN A 79 29.14 4.27 0.06
N THR A 80 29.26 3.14 0.75
CA THR A 80 30.16 2.04 0.37
C THR A 80 29.78 1.46 -1.01
N LEU A 81 28.48 1.24 -1.26
CA LEU A 81 28.00 0.77 -2.56
C LEU A 81 28.28 1.78 -3.68
N LEU A 82 28.11 3.08 -3.41
CA LEU A 82 28.43 4.14 -4.36
C LEU A 82 29.93 4.19 -4.68
N ALA A 83 30.80 3.96 -3.70
CA ALA A 83 32.24 3.85 -3.92
C ALA A 83 32.59 2.63 -4.79
N TYR A 84 32.00 1.47 -4.53
CA TYR A 84 32.19 0.28 -5.37
C TYR A 84 31.70 0.45 -6.80
N ILE A 85 30.63 1.22 -7.02
CA ILE A 85 30.17 1.57 -8.38
C ILE A 85 31.23 2.43 -9.09
N LYS A 86 31.76 3.46 -8.42
CA LYS A 86 32.79 4.33 -8.99
C LYS A 86 34.07 3.56 -9.35
N ASP A 87 34.48 2.64 -8.49
CA ASP A 87 35.66 1.80 -8.70
C ASP A 87 35.44 0.66 -9.71
N GLY A 88 34.21 0.48 -10.24
CA GLY A 88 33.87 -0.64 -11.12
C GLY A 88 33.90 -2.02 -10.45
N LYS A 89 33.90 -2.07 -9.11
CA LYS A 89 34.00 -3.30 -8.30
C LYS A 89 32.68 -4.08 -8.21
N THR A 90 31.57 -3.49 -8.65
CA THR A 90 30.26 -4.15 -8.66
C THR A 90 29.50 -3.88 -9.96
N ARG A 91 28.83 -4.92 -10.45
CA ARG A 91 27.82 -4.83 -11.52
C ARG A 91 26.40 -5.05 -11.01
N LYS A 92 26.25 -5.35 -9.71
CA LYS A 92 24.95 -5.62 -9.08
C LYS A 92 24.16 -4.34 -8.81
N PHE A 93 24.86 -3.21 -8.72
CA PHE A 93 24.28 -1.90 -8.44
C PHE A 93 24.78 -0.87 -9.44
N TRP A 94 23.95 0.13 -9.70
CA TRP A 94 24.28 1.27 -10.56
C TRP A 94 23.54 2.51 -10.09
N LYS A 95 24.03 3.69 -10.50
CA LYS A 95 23.43 4.98 -10.15
C LYS A 95 22.66 5.54 -11.35
N THR A 96 21.42 5.96 -11.13
CA THR A 96 20.56 6.59 -12.15
C THR A 96 19.86 7.80 -11.53
N GLU A 97 19.97 8.99 -12.12
CA GLU A 97 19.29 10.22 -11.65
C GLU A 97 19.54 10.61 -10.18
N GLY A 98 20.64 10.12 -9.60
CA GLY A 98 20.95 10.33 -8.18
C GLY A 98 20.46 9.22 -7.25
N LEU A 99 19.68 8.28 -7.75
CA LEU A 99 19.21 7.09 -7.05
C LEU A 99 20.18 5.92 -7.25
N LEU A 100 20.24 5.03 -6.26
CA LEU A 100 20.97 3.78 -6.31
C LEU A 100 20.00 2.64 -6.67
N CYS A 101 20.28 1.91 -7.74
CA CYS A 101 19.40 0.88 -8.29
C CYS A 101 20.07 -0.49 -8.35
N THR A 102 19.27 -1.55 -8.37
CA THR A 102 19.71 -2.94 -8.59
C THR A 102 18.80 -3.68 -9.59
N LYS A 103 19.11 -4.95 -9.87
CA LYS A 103 18.38 -5.82 -10.81
C LYS A 103 16.87 -5.71 -10.59
N GLY A 104 16.12 -5.67 -11.69
CA GLY A 104 14.66 -5.53 -11.67
C GLY A 104 14.20 -4.09 -11.45
N ASN A 105 15.07 -3.09 -11.68
CA ASN A 105 14.76 -1.68 -11.50
C ASN A 105 14.33 -1.30 -10.07
N ARG A 106 14.86 -2.03 -9.08
CA ARG A 106 14.56 -1.82 -7.66
C ARG A 106 15.43 -0.71 -7.09
N LEU A 107 14.82 0.23 -6.38
CA LEU A 107 15.50 1.32 -5.70
C LEU A 107 16.08 0.86 -4.36
N TYR A 108 17.34 1.17 -4.11
CA TYR A 108 17.96 0.96 -2.80
C TYR A 108 17.36 1.95 -1.79
N VAL A 109 16.86 1.45 -0.66
CA VAL A 109 16.28 2.28 0.40
C VAL A 109 17.27 2.39 1.58
N PRO A 110 17.81 3.59 1.84
CA PRO A 110 18.81 3.79 2.89
C PRO A 110 18.24 3.59 4.29
N ALA A 111 19.07 3.13 5.22
CA ALA A 111 18.76 3.04 6.65
C ALA A 111 18.80 4.41 7.34
N HIS A 112 18.04 5.38 6.82
CA HIS A 112 18.04 6.76 7.29
C HIS A 112 16.61 7.32 7.40
N GLY A 113 16.38 8.20 8.39
CA GLY A 113 15.16 9.00 8.49
C GLY A 113 13.83 8.21 8.52
N GLY A 114 13.85 6.96 8.97
CA GLY A 114 12.65 6.10 8.99
C GLY A 114 12.16 5.62 7.62
N LEU A 115 12.92 5.84 6.54
CA LEU A 115 12.48 5.60 5.17
C LEU A 115 11.99 4.17 4.90
N ARG A 116 12.71 3.17 5.39
CA ARG A 116 12.30 1.76 5.25
C ARG A 116 10.93 1.52 5.87
N ARG A 117 10.65 2.08 7.06
CA ARG A 117 9.35 1.96 7.72
C ARG A 117 8.24 2.62 6.92
N GLU A 118 8.52 3.76 6.30
CA GLU A 118 7.54 4.44 5.46
C GLU A 118 7.22 3.69 4.19
N VAL A 119 8.23 3.12 3.52
CA VAL A 119 8.03 2.22 2.38
C VAL A 119 7.18 1.01 2.78
N LEU A 120 7.47 0.40 3.93
CA LEU A 120 6.69 -0.72 4.46
C LEU A 120 5.23 -0.30 4.71
N LYS A 121 5.03 0.85 5.36
CA LYS A 121 3.69 1.39 5.64
C LYS A 121 2.92 1.67 4.35
N GLU A 122 3.55 2.29 3.35
CA GLU A 122 2.90 2.56 2.06
C GLU A 122 2.46 1.27 1.36
N CYS A 123 3.32 0.23 1.37
CA CYS A 123 3.01 -1.05 0.72
C CYS A 123 1.96 -1.88 1.49
N HIS A 124 1.95 -1.77 2.81
CA HIS A 124 1.06 -2.53 3.69
C HIS A 124 -0.31 -1.86 3.91
N ASP A 125 -0.34 -0.56 4.17
CA ASP A 125 -1.57 0.19 4.48
C ASP A 125 -2.26 0.72 3.21
N SER A 126 -1.79 0.36 2.01
CA SER A 126 -2.43 0.84 0.79
C SER A 126 -3.92 0.46 0.81
N LYS A 127 -4.77 1.47 0.61
CA LYS A 127 -6.25 1.37 0.71
C LYS A 127 -6.85 0.23 -0.13
N TRP A 128 -6.10 -0.26 -1.11
CA TRP A 128 -6.49 -1.33 -2.02
C TRP A 128 -5.89 -2.71 -1.69
N ALA A 129 -4.85 -2.81 -0.86
CA ALA A 129 -4.17 -4.07 -0.55
C ALA A 129 -4.73 -4.80 0.68
N GLY A 130 -5.54 -4.13 1.52
CA GLY A 130 -6.28 -4.75 2.63
C GLY A 130 -5.39 -5.48 3.64
N HIS A 131 -4.43 -4.78 4.25
CA HIS A 131 -3.49 -5.32 5.25
C HIS A 131 -2.90 -6.68 4.82
N PRO A 132 -2.08 -6.68 3.76
CA PRO A 132 -1.53 -7.90 3.21
C PRO A 132 -0.62 -8.60 4.24
N GLY A 133 -0.84 -9.90 4.45
CA GLY A 133 0.09 -10.73 5.22
C GLY A 133 1.52 -10.67 4.67
N ILE A 134 2.48 -11.19 5.46
CA ILE A 134 3.94 -11.09 5.23
C ILE A 134 4.33 -11.31 3.77
N HIS A 135 3.91 -12.43 3.16
CA HIS A 135 4.31 -12.80 1.81
C HIS A 135 3.91 -11.75 0.76
N ARG A 136 2.66 -11.26 0.83
CA ARG A 136 2.15 -10.28 -0.13
C ARG A 136 2.79 -8.91 0.09
N THR A 137 3.00 -8.50 1.34
CA THR A 137 3.76 -7.28 1.65
C THR A 137 5.17 -7.37 1.08
N LEU A 138 5.86 -8.49 1.29
CA LEU A 138 7.21 -8.71 0.76
C LEU A 138 7.24 -8.57 -0.77
N SER A 139 6.30 -9.21 -1.48
CA SER A 139 6.22 -9.09 -2.95
C SER A 139 6.01 -7.65 -3.42
N LEU A 140 5.14 -6.88 -2.74
CA LEU A 140 4.88 -5.47 -3.09
C LEU A 140 6.09 -4.58 -2.88
N VAL A 141 6.86 -4.83 -1.81
CA VAL A 141 8.07 -4.08 -1.50
C VAL A 141 9.18 -4.45 -2.49
N GLU A 142 9.43 -5.75 -2.70
CA GLU A 142 10.47 -6.24 -3.61
C GLU A 142 10.20 -5.91 -5.08
N ASP A 143 8.97 -5.57 -5.47
CA ASP A 143 8.67 -5.13 -6.83
C ASP A 143 9.44 -3.83 -7.19
N ARG A 144 9.59 -2.92 -6.22
CA ARG A 144 10.10 -1.56 -6.47
C ARG A 144 11.31 -1.18 -5.62
N TYR A 145 11.54 -1.86 -4.52
CA TYR A 145 12.52 -1.49 -3.52
C TYR A 145 13.45 -2.64 -3.16
N TYR A 146 14.61 -2.29 -2.62
CA TYR A 146 15.60 -3.21 -2.13
C TYR A 146 16.37 -2.61 -0.95
N TRP A 147 16.65 -3.43 0.05
CA TRP A 147 17.70 -3.19 1.02
C TRP A 147 18.13 -4.54 1.61
N PRO A 148 19.30 -4.64 2.26
CA PRO A 148 19.70 -5.86 2.94
C PRO A 148 18.73 -6.19 4.08
N HIS A 149 18.37 -7.46 4.21
CA HIS A 149 17.43 -7.95 5.24
C HIS A 149 15.99 -7.42 5.11
N ILE A 150 15.56 -7.11 3.88
CA ILE A 150 14.19 -6.64 3.59
C ILE A 150 13.11 -7.61 4.08
N ARG A 151 13.36 -8.92 4.05
CA ARG A 151 12.40 -9.93 4.49
C ARG A 151 12.19 -9.87 6.00
N GLU A 152 13.27 -9.79 6.76
CA GLU A 152 13.26 -9.72 8.21
C GLU A 152 12.54 -8.44 8.67
N ASP A 153 12.82 -7.30 8.02
CA ASP A 153 12.15 -6.02 8.29
C ASP A 153 10.65 -6.08 7.97
N VAL A 154 10.26 -6.69 6.84
CA VAL A 154 8.84 -6.90 6.48
C VAL A 154 8.14 -7.78 7.51
N GLU A 155 8.76 -8.90 7.89
CA GLU A 155 8.20 -9.82 8.87
C GLU A 155 7.98 -9.15 10.23
N ALA A 156 8.99 -8.44 10.71
CA ALA A 156 8.92 -7.69 11.97
C ALA A 156 7.80 -6.64 11.90
N PHE A 157 7.70 -5.90 10.79
CA PHE A 157 6.68 -4.88 10.61
C PHE A 157 5.26 -5.46 10.61
N VAL A 158 4.99 -6.46 9.77
CA VAL A 158 3.64 -7.05 9.64
C VAL A 158 3.22 -7.74 10.94
N LYS A 159 4.16 -8.35 11.68
CA LYS A 159 3.88 -8.92 13.01
C LYS A 159 3.40 -7.88 14.03
N THR A 160 3.68 -6.59 13.84
CA THR A 160 3.17 -5.52 14.72
C THR A 160 1.77 -5.01 14.33
N CYS A 161 1.22 -5.44 13.19
CA CYS A 161 -0.11 -5.00 12.75
C CYS A 161 -1.24 -5.76 13.45
N LEU A 162 -2.03 -5.06 14.27
CA LEU A 162 -3.18 -5.63 14.98
C LEU A 162 -4.26 -6.19 14.04
N VAL A 163 -4.49 -5.56 12.88
CA VAL A 163 -5.47 -6.04 11.89
C VAL A 163 -5.04 -7.39 11.31
N CYS A 164 -3.77 -7.51 10.92
CA CYS A 164 -3.19 -8.77 10.45
C CYS A 164 -3.18 -9.88 11.53
N GLN A 165 -3.06 -9.50 12.80
CA GLN A 165 -3.11 -10.45 13.93
C GLN A 165 -4.53 -10.99 14.13
N GLN A 166 -5.56 -10.13 14.05
CA GLN A 166 -6.97 -10.51 14.23
C GLN A 166 -7.44 -11.46 13.10
N ASP A 167 -7.14 -11.13 11.84
CA ASP A 167 -7.51 -11.94 10.67
C ASP A 167 -6.88 -13.35 10.63
N LYS A 168 -5.77 -13.56 11.36
CA LYS A 168 -5.15 -14.89 11.52
C LYS A 168 -5.90 -15.74 12.53
N GLY A 169 -6.34 -15.16 13.65
CA GLY A 169 -7.05 -15.89 14.71
C GLY A 169 -8.40 -16.47 14.28
N GLU A 170 -9.07 -15.84 13.31
CA GLU A 170 -10.36 -16.31 12.80
C GLU A 170 -10.24 -17.52 11.85
N LYS A 171 -9.07 -17.75 11.23
CA LYS A 171 -8.87 -18.86 10.27
C LYS A 171 -8.48 -20.18 10.92
N ASP A 172 -7.97 -20.14 12.15
CA ASP A 172 -7.58 -21.35 12.89
C ASP A 172 -8.74 -21.94 13.71
N CYS A 173 -9.82 -21.18 13.96
CA CYS A 173 -10.94 -21.66 14.79
C CYS A 173 -12.00 -22.50 14.03
N THR A 174 -11.93 -22.62 12.69
CA THR A 174 -12.97 -23.32 11.91
C THR A 174 -12.66 -24.80 11.59
N THR A 175 -11.54 -25.36 12.07
CA THR A 175 -11.18 -26.76 11.77
C THR A 175 -11.33 -27.72 12.97
N GLU A 176 -11.61 -27.22 14.18
CA GLU A 176 -11.67 -28.04 15.41
C GLU A 176 -13.09 -28.22 16.00
N GLN A 177 -14.13 -28.35 15.16
CA GLN A 177 -15.48 -28.73 15.64
C GLN A 177 -16.18 -29.86 14.85
N ALA A 178 -15.46 -30.63 14.02
CA ALA A 178 -16.04 -31.73 13.24
C ALA A 178 -15.47 -33.13 13.57
N ALA A 179 -14.99 -33.36 14.80
CA ALA A 179 -14.54 -34.67 15.25
C ALA A 179 -15.10 -34.98 16.65
N GLY A 180 -16.36 -35.37 16.70
CA GLY A 180 -16.97 -35.82 17.95
C GLY A 180 -18.47 -35.97 17.83
N LEU A 181 -18.93 -36.94 17.04
CA LEU A 181 -20.22 -37.62 17.17
C LEU A 181 -20.27 -38.77 16.14
N SER A 182 -19.89 -39.97 16.60
CA SER A 182 -20.38 -41.28 16.12
C SER A 182 -19.96 -42.34 17.14
#